data_AF-A0A6B3I157-F1
#
_entry.id   AF-A0A6B3I157-F1
#
_cell.length_a   1.000
_cell.length_b   1.000
_cell.length_c   1.000
_cell.angle_alpha   90.00
_cell.angle_beta   90.00
_cell.angle_gamma   90.00
#
_symmetry.space_group_name_H-M   'P 1'
#
loop_
_entity.id
_entity.type
_entity.pdbx_description
1 polymer ?
#
loop_
_entity_poly.entity_id
_entity_poly.type
_entity_poly.pdbx_seq_one_letter_code
_entity_poly.pdbx_strand_id
1 'polypeptide(L)' 'MPPVFAHGRLRLYLLKLLDEAPRHGYEVIRLLEERFQGLYAPSAGTVYPRLAKLEAEGLV' A
#
# COMPACT_ATOMS: atom_id res chain seq x y z
N MET A 1 19.85 -0.50 5.74
CA MET A 1 18.60 0.16 6.22
C MET A 1 17.53 -0.91 6.35
N PRO A 2 16.89 -1.08 7.51
CA PRO A 2 15.82 -2.06 7.66
C PRO A 2 14.63 -1.69 6.75
N PRO A 3 13.86 -2.67 6.24
CA PRO A 3 12.68 -2.38 5.43
C PRO A 3 11.64 -1.64 6.28
N VAL A 4 11.03 -0.61 5.70
CA VAL A 4 9.97 0.19 6.37
C VAL A 4 8.81 -0.68 6.84
N PHE A 5 8.47 -1.70 6.05
CA PHE A 5 7.47 -2.69 6.42
C PHE A 5 8.12 -4.05 6.66
N ALA A 6 7.90 -4.62 7.84
CA ALA A 6 8.11 -6.05 8.08
C ALA A 6 7.14 -6.89 7.24
N HIS A 7 7.44 -8.18 7.11
CA HIS A 7 6.62 -9.12 6.33
C HIS A 7 5.14 -9.03 6.72
N GLY A 8 4.25 -8.91 5.73
CA GLY A 8 2.81 -8.80 5.93
C GLY A 8 2.28 -7.44 6.41
N ARG A 9 3.11 -6.53 6.97
CA ARG A 9 2.62 -5.25 7.52
C ARG A 9 2.12 -4.27 6.45
N LEU A 10 2.75 -4.25 5.28
CA LEU A 10 2.30 -3.39 4.17
C LEU A 10 0.85 -3.71 3.77
N ARG A 11 0.47 -5.00 3.78
CA ARG A 11 -0.89 -5.43 3.48
C ARG A 11 -1.91 -4.80 4.43
N LEU A 12 -1.65 -4.86 5.74
CA LEU A 12 -2.55 -4.29 6.75
C LEU A 12 -2.66 -2.77 6.58
N TYR A 13 -1.56 -2.12 6.21
CA TYR A 13 -1.57 -0.69 5.92
C TYR A 13 -2.40 -0.34 4.68
N LEU A 14 -2.29 -1.13 3.60
CA LEU A 14 -3.10 -0.96 2.39
C LEU A 14 -4.59 -1.09 2.71
N LEU A 15 -4.99 -2.10 3.48
CA LEU A 15 -6.37 -2.27 3.92
C LEU A 15 -6.86 -1.07 4.73
N LYS A 16 -6.08 -0.60 5.70
CA LYS A 16 -6.42 0.59 6.48
C LYS A 16 -6.60 1.83 5.58
N LEU A 17 -5.72 2.03 4.60
CA LEU A 17 -5.84 3.15 3.68
C LEU A 17 -7.10 3.06 2.83
N LEU A 18 -7.49 1.88 2.38
CA LEU A 18 -8.67 1.70 1.54
C LEU A 18 -9.98 1.77 2.35
N ASP A 19 -9.93 1.39 3.63
CA ASP A 19 -11.01 1.58 4.60
C ASP A 19 -11.26 3.07 4.91
N GLU A 20 -10.19 3.89 5.00
CA GLU A 20 -10.33 5.34 5.22
C GLU A 20 -11.05 6.06 4.06
N ALA A 21 -10.83 5.63 2.81
CA ALA A 21 -11.56 6.06 1.61
C ALA A 21 -11.13 5.25 0.36
N PRO A 22 -12.01 5.10 -0.65
CA PRO A 22 -11.65 4.50 -1.93
C PRO A 22 -10.50 5.27 -2.58
N ARG A 23 -9.46 4.55 -3.02
CA ARG A 23 -8.27 5.12 -3.65
C ARG A 23 -7.78 4.24 -4.79
N HIS A 24 -7.34 4.86 -5.88
CA HIS A 24 -6.65 4.18 -6.95
C HIS A 24 -5.21 3.80 -6.54
N GLY A 25 -4.65 2.78 -7.18
CA GLY A 25 -3.31 2.27 -6.83
C GLY A 25 -2.20 3.31 -6.89
N TYR A 26 -2.28 4.26 -7.82
CA TYR A 26 -1.36 5.40 -7.90
C TYR A 26 -1.48 6.34 -6.68
N GLU A 27 -2.71 6.63 -6.23
CA GLU A 27 -2.95 7.50 -5.07
C GLU A 27 -2.41 6.86 -3.80
N VAL A 28 -2.54 5.53 -3.67
CA VAL A 28 -1.94 4.76 -2.58
C VAL A 28 -0.41 4.90 -2.56
N ILE A 29 0.25 4.84 -3.72
CA ILE A 29 1.71 5.03 -3.82
C ILE A 29 2.11 6.43 -3.37
N ARG A 30 1.41 7.46 -3.87
CA ARG A 30 1.67 8.87 -3.50
C ARG A 30 1.45 9.14 -2.02
N LEU A 31 0.39 8.56 -1.45
CA LEU A 31 0.08 8.73 -0.03
C LEU A 31 1.11 8.03 0.87
N LEU A 32 1.66 6.88 0.44
CA LEU A 32 2.76 6.23 1.13
C LEU A 32 4.02 7.12 1.09
N GLU A 33 4.38 7.65 -0.08
CA GLU A 33 5.48 8.59 -0.21
C GLU A 33 5.31 9.80 0.73
N GLU A 34 4.13 10.42 0.75
CA GLU A 34 3.82 11.59 1.59
C GLU A 34 3.86 11.26 3.08
N ARG A 35 3.16 10.21 3.53
CA ARG A 35 3.08 9.84 4.96
C ARG A 35 4.43 9.41 5.54
N PHE A 36 5.32 8.89 4.70
CA PHE A 36 6.69 8.54 5.08
C PHE A 36 7.71 9.64 4.72
N GLN A 37 7.25 10.85 4.39
CA GLN A 37 8.11 12.02 4.12
C GLN A 37 9.19 11.74 3.06
N GLY A 38 8.84 11.00 2.01
CA GLY A 38 9.75 10.58 0.94
C GLY A 38 10.70 9.43 1.30
N LEU A 39 10.74 8.99 2.57
CA LEU A 39 11.60 7.88 3.01
C LEU A 39 11.10 6.52 2.50
N TYR A 40 9.85 6.44 2.06
CA TYR A 40 9.27 5.24 1.50
C TYR A 40 8.30 5.53 0.35
N ALA A 41 8.75 5.27 -0.87
CA ALA A 41 7.93 5.31 -2.07
C ALA A 41 7.96 3.92 -2.74
N PRO A 42 6.97 3.04 -2.49
CA PRO A 42 6.96 1.74 -3.12
C PRO A 42 6.69 1.85 -4.62
N SER A 43 7.31 0.99 -5.40
CA SER A 43 7.06 0.93 -6.85
C SER A 43 5.66 0.42 -7.17
N ALA A 44 5.18 0.72 -8.37
CA ALA A 44 3.97 0.12 -8.93
C ALA A 44 3.99 -1.42 -8.84
N GLY A 45 5.12 -2.06 -9.18
CA GLY A 45 5.29 -3.51 -9.07
C GLY A 45 5.21 -4.05 -7.63
N THR A 46 5.33 -3.19 -6.62
CA THR A 46 5.12 -3.55 -5.21
C THR A 46 3.64 -3.42 -4.83
N VAL A 47 2.97 -2.36 -5.26
CA VAL A 47 1.60 -2.05 -4.81
C VAL A 47 0.54 -2.81 -5.62
N TYR A 48 0.58 -2.77 -6.95
CA TYR A 48 -0.51 -3.33 -7.77
C TYR A 48 -0.74 -4.84 -7.57
N PRO A 49 0.30 -5.71 -7.52
CA PRO A 49 0.07 -7.13 -7.25
C PRO A 49 -0.55 -7.40 -5.88
N ARG A 50 -0.26 -6.54 -4.89
CA ARG A 50 -0.86 -6.66 -3.56
C ARG A 50 -2.31 -6.21 -3.55
N LEU A 51 -2.63 -5.12 -4.24
CA LEU A 51 -4.02 -4.67 -4.41
C LEU A 51 -4.86 -5.72 -5.15
N ALA A 52 -4.38 -6.22 -6.28
CA ALA A 52 -5.05 -7.29 -7.03
C ALA A 52 -5.26 -8.56 -6.18
N LYS A 53 -4.30 -8.89 -5.30
CA LYS A 53 -4.45 -9.99 -4.36
C LYS A 53 -5.53 -9.72 -3.30
N LEU A 54 -5.63 -8.49 -2.79
CA LEU A 54 -6.68 -8.13 -1.83
C LEU A 54 -8.07 -8.19 -2.47
N GLU A 55 -8.19 -7.72 -3.71
CA GLU A 55 -9.42 -7.79 -4.51
C GLU A 55 -9.81 -9.25 -4.78
N ALA A 56 -8.87 -10.09 -5.21
CA ALA A 56 -9.11 -11.52 -5.44
C ALA A 56 -9.53 -12.28 -4.17
N GLU A 57 -9.14 -11.80 -2.98
CA GLU A 57 -9.53 -12.35 -1.68
C GLU A 57 -10.83 -11.72 -1.14
N GLY A 58 -11.46 -10.78 -1.86
CA GLY A 58 -12.69 -10.11 -1.46
C GLY A 58 -12.53 -9.15 -0.27
N LEU A 59 -11.32 -8.62 -0.07
CA LEU A 59 -11.01 -7.70 1.03
C LEU A 59 -11.08 -6.22 0.65
N VAL A 60 -11.09 -5.92 -0.66
CA VAL A 60 -11.22 -4.57 -1.25
C VAL A 60 -11.99 -4.66 -2.56
#